data_AF-A0A849HT33-F1
#
_entry.id   AF-A0A849HT33-F1
#
_cell.length_a   1.000
_cell.length_b   1.000
_cell.length_c   1.000
_cell.angle_alpha   90.00
_cell.angle_beta   90.00
_cell.angle_gamma   90.00
#
_symmetry.space_group_name_H-M   'P 1'
#
loop_
_entity.id
_entity.type
_entity.pdbx_description
1 polymer ?
#
loop_
_entity_poly.entity_id
_entity_poly.type
_entity_poly.pdbx_seq_one_letter_code
_entity_poly.pdbx_strand_id
1 'polypeptide(L)'
;MTSDPDAALRASLNRHKLFASALLGLMAALAAASYALPPGLWTTLLRDAAKAGFIGGVADWFAVTALFRRPLGLPIPHTAIIPAQKERLGNALGRFVANHVFTEGDIRKFLGNLDSPGILRKFLADPTATRPAAEALAGMLPKLLASIEDGRARRLLARLLPKLIGGKAAGVVVARALCGLV
;
A
#
# COMPACT_ATOMS: atom_id res chain seq x y z
N MET A 1 -2.02 2.05 31.53
CA MET A 1 -0.61 2.06 31.10
C MET A 1 -0.54 1.50 29.69
N THR A 2 -0.58 2.38 28.67
CA THR A 2 -0.45 2.00 27.27
C THR A 2 1.03 1.75 26.99
N SER A 3 1.42 0.47 26.86
CA SER A 3 2.75 0.09 26.38
C SER A 3 2.91 0.62 24.95
N ASP A 4 3.73 1.67 24.79
CA ASP A 4 4.04 2.28 23.50
C ASP A 4 4.75 1.25 22.61
N PRO A 5 4.10 0.71 21.56
CA PRO A 5 4.66 -0.34 20.72
C PRO A 5 5.95 0.11 20.01
N ASP A 6 6.15 1.42 19.86
CA ASP A 6 7.31 2.00 19.19
C ASP A 6 8.49 2.23 20.14
N ALA A 7 8.34 2.01 21.44
CA ALA A 7 9.40 2.26 22.42
C ALA A 7 10.68 1.47 22.09
N ALA A 8 10.52 0.20 21.67
CA ALA A 8 11.64 -0.65 21.27
C ALA A 8 12.34 -0.15 19.99
N LEU A 9 11.57 0.32 19.00
CA LEU A 9 12.13 0.90 17.77
C LEU A 9 12.87 2.21 18.06
N ARG A 10 12.32 3.09 18.91
CA ARG A 10 12.98 4.34 19.28
C ARG A 10 14.29 4.08 20.03
N ALA A 11 14.32 3.07 20.91
CA ALA A 11 15.54 2.66 21.59
C ALA A 11 16.61 2.15 20.60
N SER A 12 16.24 1.34 19.61
CA SER A 12 17.20 0.85 18.60
C SER A 12 17.72 1.97 17.70
N LEU A 13 16.84 2.89 17.26
CA LEU A 13 17.23 4.07 16.47
C LEU A 13 18.19 4.98 17.22
N ASN A 14 17.93 5.23 18.51
CA ASN A 14 18.81 6.06 19.33
C ASN A 14 20.18 5.43 19.52
N ARG A 15 20.26 4.09 19.64
CA ARG A 15 21.55 3.37 19.71
C ARG A 15 22.34 3.51 18.41
N HIS A 16 21.72 3.34 17.25
CA HIS A 16 22.41 3.51 15.96
C HIS A 16 22.83 4.96 15.73
N LYS A 17 21.99 5.93 16.06
CA LYS A 17 22.35 7.35 16.00
C LYS A 17 23.53 7.65 16.91
N LEU A 18 23.50 7.19 18.16
CA LEU A 18 24.60 7.38 19.11
C LEU A 18 25.89 6.76 18.57
N PHE A 19 25.83 5.53 18.04
CA PHE A 19 26.99 4.86 17.46
C PHE A 19 27.56 5.61 16.26
N ALA A 20 26.72 6.03 15.32
CA ALA A 20 27.14 6.81 14.15
C ALA A 20 27.75 8.16 14.56
N SER A 21 27.13 8.88 15.49
CA SER A 21 27.64 10.14 16.02
C SER A 21 28.94 9.97 16.81
N ALA A 22 29.06 8.91 17.61
CA ALA A 22 30.27 8.59 18.35
C ALA A 22 31.43 8.24 17.41
N LEU A 23 31.17 7.45 16.36
CA LEU A 23 32.16 7.12 15.35
C LEU A 23 32.63 8.37 14.58
N LEU A 24 31.70 9.26 14.21
CA LEU A 24 32.03 10.52 13.58
C LEU A 24 32.89 11.41 14.50
N GLY A 25 32.51 11.52 15.77
CA GLY A 25 33.27 12.25 16.79
C GLY A 25 34.66 11.65 17.01
N LEU A 26 34.77 10.33 17.00
CA LEU A 26 36.04 9.62 17.11
C LEU A 26 36.94 9.89 15.90
N MET A 27 36.41 9.88 14.67
CA MET A 27 37.19 10.25 13.48
C MET A 27 37.68 11.70 13.53
N ALA A 28 36.83 12.63 14.00
CA ALA A 28 37.23 14.01 14.21
C ALA A 28 38.34 14.13 15.27
N ALA A 29 38.21 13.41 16.38
CA ALA A 29 39.20 13.39 17.47
C ALA A 29 40.52 12.77 17.02
N LEU A 30 40.50 11.67 16.27
CA LEU A 30 41.70 11.04 15.70
C LEU A 30 42.39 11.98 14.71
N ALA A 31 41.63 12.64 13.84
CA ALA A 31 42.18 13.63 12.92
C ALA A 31 42.85 14.78 13.69
N ALA A 32 42.19 15.33 14.72
CA ALA A 32 42.74 16.40 15.56
C ALA A 32 43.99 15.96 16.35
N ALA A 33 43.92 14.81 17.03
CA ALA A 33 45.04 14.28 17.82
C ALA A 33 46.26 13.98 16.95
N SER A 34 46.05 13.52 15.71
CA SER A 34 47.14 13.26 14.78
C SER A 34 47.98 14.51 14.47
N TYR A 35 47.45 15.73 14.62
CA TYR A 35 48.23 16.97 14.44
C TYR A 35 49.23 17.24 15.55
N ALA A 36 49.01 16.70 16.75
CA ALA A 36 49.94 16.84 17.88
C ALA A 36 51.09 15.80 17.83
N LEU A 37 50.98 14.78 16.98
CA LEU A 37 52.01 13.76 16.82
C LEU A 37 53.09 14.19 15.82
N PRO A 38 54.35 13.78 16.04
CA PRO A 38 55.44 14.04 15.10
C PRO A 38 55.16 13.38 13.74
N PRO A 39 55.55 14.04 12.63
CA PRO A 39 55.26 13.56 11.29
C PRO A 39 56.05 12.28 10.99
N GLY A 40 55.33 11.19 10.76
CA GLY A 40 55.83 9.91 10.24
C GLY A 40 54.79 9.22 9.36
N LEU A 41 55.22 8.24 8.54
CA LEU A 41 54.37 7.59 7.54
C LEU A 41 53.06 7.02 8.12
N TRP A 42 53.13 6.39 9.29
CA TRP A 42 51.95 5.85 9.97
C TRP A 42 51.00 6.93 10.49
N THR A 43 51.56 8.04 10.99
CA THR A 43 50.76 9.17 11.51
C THR A 43 50.07 9.94 10.39
N THR A 44 50.70 10.07 9.22
CA THR A 44 50.10 10.70 8.04
C THR A 44 48.99 9.85 7.46
N LEU A 45 49.20 8.53 7.34
CA LEU A 45 48.14 7.61 6.90
C LEU A 45 46.93 7.64 7.84
N LEU A 46 47.16 7.62 9.16
CA LEU A 46 46.08 7.71 10.14
C LEU A 46 45.34 9.05 10.05
N ARG A 47 46.08 10.15 9.89
CA ARG A 47 45.51 11.50 9.73
C ARG A 47 44.62 11.58 8.50
N ASP A 48 45.12 11.13 7.35
CA ASP A 48 44.40 11.22 6.09
C ASP A 48 43.18 10.30 6.09
N ALA A 49 43.29 9.09 6.64
CA ALA A 49 42.17 8.18 6.82
C ALA A 49 41.10 8.76 7.75
N ALA A 50 41.49 9.30 8.92
CA ALA A 50 40.57 9.91 9.87
C ALA A 50 39.89 11.16 9.28
N LYS A 51 40.64 11.99 8.56
CA LYS A 51 40.12 13.17 7.86
C LYS A 51 39.13 12.78 6.76
N ALA A 52 39.46 11.78 5.95
CA ALA A 52 38.56 11.26 4.92
C ALA A 52 37.29 10.67 5.53
N GLY A 53 37.41 9.90 6.62
CA GLY A 53 36.27 9.34 7.35
C GLY A 53 35.35 10.41 7.94
N PHE A 54 35.92 11.45 8.56
CA PHE A 54 35.15 12.57 9.09
C PHE A 54 34.40 13.34 8.00
N ILE A 55 35.10 13.73 6.93
CA ILE A 55 34.49 14.46 5.80
C ILE A 55 33.41 13.61 5.12
N GLY A 56 33.67 12.32 4.92
CA GLY A 56 32.70 11.38 4.35
C GLY A 56 31.44 11.25 5.19
N GLY A 57 31.57 11.15 6.52
CA GLY A 57 30.43 11.10 7.42
C GLY A 57 29.62 12.39 7.47
N VAL A 58 30.28 13.56 7.41
CA VAL A 58 29.59 14.86 7.31
C VAL A 58 28.84 14.98 5.97
N ALA A 59 29.43 14.49 4.88
CA ALA A 59 28.81 14.51 3.56
C ALA A 59 27.56 13.62 3.50
N ASP A 60 27.60 12.42 4.10
CA ASP A 60 26.44 11.54 4.19
C ASP A 60 25.29 12.19 4.98
N TRP A 61 25.59 12.80 6.13
CA TRP A 61 24.61 13.56 6.90
C TRP A 61 23.97 14.68 6.07
N PHE A 62 24.80 15.42 5.32
CA PHE A 62 24.31 16.48 4.43
C PHE A 62 23.43 15.91 3.32
N ALA A 63 23.80 14.80 2.69
CA ALA A 63 23.04 14.18 1.59
C ALA A 63 21.65 13.72 2.04
N VAL A 64 21.56 12.98 3.15
CA VAL A 64 20.27 12.55 3.72
C VAL A 64 19.43 13.74 4.11
N THR A 65 20.04 14.74 4.77
CA THR A 65 19.31 15.96 5.15
C THR A 65 18.82 16.71 3.93
N ALA A 66 19.64 16.88 2.89
CA ALA A 66 19.28 17.56 1.64
C ALA A 66 18.20 16.82 0.83
N LEU A 67 18.06 15.51 0.99
CA LEU A 67 16.99 14.76 0.36
C LEU A 67 15.62 15.13 0.95
N PHE A 68 15.54 15.26 2.27
CA PHE A 68 14.26 15.44 3.00
C PHE A 68 13.98 16.88 3.46
N ARG A 69 15.00 17.69 3.71
CA ARG A 69 14.94 19.01 4.35
C ARG A 69 16.04 19.93 3.79
N ARG A 70 16.08 21.18 4.25
CA ARG A 70 17.16 22.10 3.91
C ARG A 70 18.25 22.01 4.99
N PRO A 71 19.49 21.60 4.65
CA PRO A 71 20.58 21.55 5.63
C PRO A 71 20.84 22.96 6.16
N LEU A 72 21.01 23.09 7.49
CA LEU A 72 21.26 24.36 8.20
C LEU A 72 20.17 25.44 8.04
N GLY A 73 18.99 25.11 7.49
CA GLY A 73 17.90 26.07 7.29
C GLY A 73 18.14 27.11 6.19
N LEU A 74 19.24 27.02 5.45
CA LEU A 74 19.58 27.96 4.38
C LEU A 74 18.79 27.63 3.10
N PRO A 75 18.33 28.64 2.33
CA PRO A 75 17.60 28.44 1.08
C PRO A 75 18.56 28.09 -0.07
N ILE A 76 19.20 26.92 0.02
CA ILE A 76 20.10 26.41 -1.02
C ILE A 76 19.25 25.86 -2.18
N PRO A 77 19.43 26.35 -3.42
CA PRO A 77 18.73 25.81 -4.58
C PRO A 77 19.08 24.31 -4.75
N HIS A 78 18.11 23.50 -5.18
CA HIS A 78 18.23 22.04 -5.35
C HIS A 78 18.38 21.19 -4.07
N THR A 79 18.05 21.71 -2.88
CA THR A 79 17.88 20.92 -1.65
C THR A 79 16.39 20.65 -1.36
N ALA A 80 16.10 19.73 -0.44
CA ALA A 80 14.76 19.19 -0.21
C ALA A 80 14.14 18.56 -1.48
N ILE A 81 14.89 17.67 -2.13
CA ILE A 81 14.51 17.06 -3.42
C ILE A 81 13.18 16.30 -3.32
N ILE A 82 12.97 15.52 -2.23
CA ILE A 82 11.73 14.76 -2.05
C ILE A 82 10.51 15.67 -1.87
N PRO A 83 10.52 16.66 -0.94
CA PRO A 83 9.42 17.62 -0.85
C PRO A 83 9.16 18.36 -2.17
N ALA A 84 10.20 18.76 -2.89
CA ALA A 84 10.07 19.50 -4.15
C ALA A 84 9.44 18.67 -5.29
N GLN A 85 9.62 17.34 -5.29
CA GLN A 85 9.10 16.44 -6.34
C GLN A 85 7.99 15.49 -5.84
N LYS A 86 7.36 15.79 -4.70
CA LYS A 86 6.38 14.90 -4.04
C LYS A 86 5.28 14.42 -4.99
N GLU A 87 4.68 15.33 -5.78
CA GLU A 87 3.62 14.99 -6.75
C GLU A 87 4.11 13.99 -7.82
N ARG A 88 5.29 14.23 -8.37
CA ARG A 88 5.89 13.36 -9.40
C ARG A 88 6.21 11.97 -8.84
N LEU A 89 6.81 11.90 -7.64
CA LEU A 89 7.11 10.63 -6.99
C LEU A 89 5.84 9.88 -6.58
N GLY A 90 4.81 10.58 -6.09
CA GLY A 90 3.51 9.99 -5.76
C GLY A 90 2.85 9.35 -6.98
N ASN A 91 2.81 10.05 -8.11
CA ASN A 91 2.27 9.54 -9.36
C ASN A 91 3.08 8.35 -9.92
N ALA A 92 4.39 8.34 -9.73
CA ALA A 92 5.23 7.20 -10.12
C ALA A 92 4.99 5.98 -9.22
N LEU A 93 4.93 6.19 -7.90
CA LEU A 93 4.70 5.13 -6.93
C LEU A 93 3.30 4.52 -7.06
N GLY A 94 2.28 5.35 -7.30
CA GLY A 94 0.91 4.87 -7.55
C GLY A 94 0.82 3.96 -8.77
N ARG A 95 1.46 4.35 -9.89
CA ARG A 95 1.57 3.49 -11.08
C ARG A 95 2.33 2.20 -10.80
N PHE A 96 3.41 2.27 -10.03
CA PHE A 96 4.18 1.08 -9.65
C PHE A 96 3.33 0.08 -8.85
N VAL A 97 2.64 0.55 -7.80
CA VAL A 97 1.77 -0.29 -6.95
C VAL A 97 0.61 -0.88 -7.75
N ALA A 98 -0.06 -0.07 -8.59
CA ALA A 98 -1.15 -0.53 -9.43
C ALA A 98 -0.72 -1.65 -10.40
N ASN A 99 0.50 -1.56 -10.93
CA ASN A 99 0.98 -2.51 -11.95
C ASN A 99 1.72 -3.72 -11.37
N HIS A 100 2.30 -3.64 -10.18
CA HIS A 100 3.20 -4.68 -9.65
C HIS A 100 2.73 -5.32 -8.33
N VAL A 101 1.89 -4.65 -7.54
CA VAL A 101 1.45 -5.18 -6.23
C VAL A 101 0.03 -5.74 -6.33
N PHE A 102 -0.81 -5.17 -7.19
CA PHE A 102 -2.15 -5.70 -7.50
C PHE A 102 -2.11 -6.53 -8.77
N THR A 103 -1.51 -7.71 -8.70
CA THR A 103 -1.59 -8.67 -9.80
C THR A 103 -3.04 -9.18 -9.93
N GLU A 104 -3.54 -9.43 -11.14
CA GLU A 104 -4.86 -10.06 -11.35
C GLU A 104 -5.04 -11.35 -10.53
N GLY A 105 -3.94 -12.09 -10.31
CA GLY A 105 -3.90 -13.27 -9.47
C GLY A 105 -4.20 -13.01 -7.99
N ASP A 106 -3.75 -11.87 -7.44
CA ASP A 106 -3.96 -11.50 -6.04
C ASP A 106 -5.39 -11.01 -5.82
N ILE A 107 -5.93 -10.25 -6.77
CA ILE A 107 -7.34 -9.84 -6.77
C ILE A 107 -8.24 -11.08 -6.86
N ARG A 108 -7.91 -12.06 -7.70
CA ARG A 108 -8.67 -13.31 -7.85
C ARG A 108 -8.62 -14.17 -6.58
N LYS A 109 -7.47 -14.25 -5.90
CA LYS A 109 -7.36 -14.93 -4.60
C LYS A 109 -8.14 -14.21 -3.51
N PHE A 110 -8.11 -12.88 -3.49
CA PHE A 110 -8.87 -12.08 -2.54
C PHE A 110 -10.39 -12.25 -2.75
N LEU A 111 -10.85 -12.18 -4.00
CA LEU A 111 -12.26 -12.47 -4.35
C LEU A 111 -12.66 -13.92 -4.10
N GLY A 112 -11.75 -14.88 -4.31
CA GLY A 112 -12.00 -16.30 -4.04
C GLY A 112 -12.10 -16.62 -2.55
N ASN A 113 -11.41 -15.85 -1.70
CA ASN A 113 -11.44 -15.99 -0.24
C ASN A 113 -12.57 -15.19 0.42
N LEU A 114 -13.26 -14.32 -0.32
CA LEU A 114 -14.48 -13.69 0.16
C LEU A 114 -15.59 -14.74 0.19
N ASP A 115 -16.02 -15.12 1.39
CA ASP A 115 -17.17 -15.99 1.64
C ASP A 115 -18.47 -15.24 1.28
N SER A 116 -18.66 -15.03 -0.01
CA SER A 116 -19.86 -14.45 -0.61
C SER A 116 -21.13 -15.18 -0.16
N PRO A 117 -21.16 -16.53 -0.06
CA PRO A 117 -22.28 -17.23 0.55
C PRO A 117 -22.51 -16.84 2.02
N GLY A 118 -21.45 -16.69 2.82
CA GLY A 118 -21.52 -16.27 4.22
C GLY A 118 -22.03 -14.85 4.41
N ILE A 119 -21.55 -13.90 3.60
CA ILE A 119 -22.03 -12.50 3.58
C ILE A 119 -23.51 -12.46 3.20
N LEU A 120 -23.89 -13.20 2.15
CA LEU A 120 -25.28 -13.29 1.70
C LEU A 120 -26.17 -13.93 2.77
N ARG A 121 -25.71 -14.99 3.44
CA ARG A 121 -26.41 -15.61 4.57
C ARG A 121 -26.62 -14.63 5.71
N LYS A 122 -25.58 -13.87 6.07
CA LYS A 122 -25.65 -12.88 7.16
C LYS A 122 -26.61 -11.75 6.81
N PHE A 123 -26.63 -11.34 5.54
CA PHE A 123 -27.55 -10.34 5.02
C PHE A 123 -29.00 -10.85 5.05
N LEU A 124 -29.28 -12.06 4.55
CA LEU A 124 -30.61 -12.68 4.60
C LEU A 124 -31.06 -13.06 6.03
N ALA A 125 -30.12 -13.34 6.93
CA ALA A 125 -30.41 -13.67 8.33
C ALA A 125 -30.72 -12.43 9.18
N ASP A 126 -30.44 -11.22 8.67
CA ASP A 126 -30.80 -9.97 9.34
C ASP A 126 -32.17 -9.48 8.84
N PRO A 127 -33.25 -9.63 9.64
CA PRO A 127 -34.59 -9.22 9.24
C PRO A 127 -34.72 -7.68 9.10
N THR A 128 -33.82 -6.89 9.65
CA THR A 128 -33.84 -5.42 9.54
C THR A 128 -33.35 -4.93 8.17
N ALA A 129 -32.37 -5.62 7.58
CA ALA A 129 -31.87 -5.35 6.24
C ALA A 129 -32.72 -6.02 5.15
N THR A 130 -33.29 -7.20 5.45
CA THR A 130 -34.02 -8.02 4.48
C THR A 130 -35.45 -7.52 4.22
N ARG A 131 -36.16 -6.99 5.23
CA ARG A 131 -37.54 -6.51 5.07
C ARG A 131 -37.70 -5.38 4.04
N PRO A 132 -36.91 -4.29 4.07
CA PRO A 132 -37.00 -3.23 3.07
C PRO A 132 -36.66 -3.71 1.65
N ALA A 133 -35.68 -4.63 1.54
CA ALA A 133 -35.30 -5.21 0.27
C ALA A 133 -36.40 -6.14 -0.29
N ALA A 134 -37.03 -6.94 0.57
CA ALA A 134 -38.13 -7.83 0.21
C ALA A 134 -39.39 -7.06 -0.19
N GLU A 135 -39.72 -5.98 0.52
CA GLU A 135 -40.85 -5.09 0.19
C GLU A 135 -40.60 -4.34 -1.13
N ALA A 136 -39.39 -3.84 -1.36
CA ALA A 136 -39.02 -3.21 -2.63
C ALA A 136 -39.11 -4.19 -3.81
N LEU A 137 -38.62 -5.43 -3.62
CA LEU A 137 -38.75 -6.50 -4.61
C LEU A 137 -40.21 -6.90 -4.83
N ALA A 138 -40.99 -7.07 -3.77
CA ALA A 138 -42.41 -7.39 -3.84
C ALA A 138 -43.22 -6.27 -4.53
N GLY A 139 -42.85 -5.00 -4.35
CA GLY A 139 -43.45 -3.87 -5.07
C GLY A 139 -43.06 -3.79 -6.55
N MET A 140 -41.91 -4.37 -6.93
CA MET A 140 -41.48 -4.48 -8.32
C MET A 140 -42.05 -5.70 -9.03
N LEU A 141 -42.41 -6.77 -8.31
CA LEU A 141 -42.98 -8.00 -8.87
C LEU A 141 -44.21 -7.75 -9.76
N PRO A 142 -45.24 -6.99 -9.34
CA PRO A 142 -46.42 -6.71 -10.16
C PRO A 142 -46.07 -5.94 -11.43
N LYS A 143 -45.12 -4.99 -11.34
CA LYS A 143 -44.65 -4.21 -12.50
C LYS A 143 -43.88 -5.06 -13.49
N LEU A 144 -43.11 -6.04 -13.01
CA LEU A 144 -42.43 -7.02 -13.85
C LEU A 144 -43.42 -8.00 -14.49
N LEU A 145 -44.42 -8.46 -13.74
CA LEU A 145 -45.46 -9.37 -14.24
C LEU A 145 -46.31 -8.70 -15.33
N ALA A 146 -46.74 -7.45 -15.10
CA ALA A 146 -47.45 -6.64 -16.09
C ALA A 146 -46.59 -6.36 -17.34
N SER A 147 -45.27 -6.13 -17.16
CA SER A 147 -44.34 -5.95 -18.28
C SER A 147 -44.14 -7.24 -19.12
N ILE A 148 -44.33 -8.41 -18.50
CA ILE A 148 -44.32 -9.71 -19.20
C ILE A 148 -45.60 -9.90 -20.02
N GLU A 149 -46.77 -9.59 -19.46
CA GLU A 149 -48.05 -9.65 -20.17
C GLU A 149 -48.12 -8.65 -21.34
N ASP A 150 -47.57 -7.45 -21.19
CA ASP A 150 -47.52 -6.42 -22.24
C ASP A 150 -46.51 -6.70 -23.37
N GLY A 151 -45.84 -7.86 -23.37
CA GLY A 151 -44.86 -8.25 -24.39
C GLY A 151 -43.55 -7.45 -24.39
N ARG A 152 -43.37 -6.48 -23.48
CA ARG A 152 -42.11 -5.73 -23.28
C ARG A 152 -41.01 -6.61 -22.71
N ALA A 153 -41.34 -7.47 -21.74
CA ALA A 153 -40.37 -8.41 -21.20
C ALA A 153 -39.99 -9.48 -22.22
N ARG A 154 -40.84 -9.83 -23.20
CA ARG A 154 -40.49 -10.80 -24.26
C ARG A 154 -39.31 -10.33 -25.12
N ARG A 155 -39.20 -9.02 -25.37
CA ARG A 155 -38.05 -8.41 -26.08
C ARG A 155 -36.79 -8.36 -25.21
N LEU A 156 -36.93 -8.12 -23.91
CA LEU A 156 -35.79 -8.14 -22.98
C LEU A 156 -35.31 -9.57 -22.70
N LEU A 157 -36.22 -10.51 -22.48
CA LEU A 157 -35.96 -11.95 -22.39
C LEU A 157 -35.31 -12.44 -23.68
N ALA A 158 -35.81 -12.10 -24.86
CA ALA A 158 -35.17 -12.50 -26.13
C ALA A 158 -33.74 -11.93 -26.30
N ARG A 159 -33.42 -10.78 -25.68
CA ARG A 159 -32.08 -10.19 -25.69
C ARG A 159 -31.15 -10.73 -24.59
N LEU A 160 -31.71 -11.15 -23.47
CA LEU A 160 -30.97 -11.63 -22.30
C LEU A 160 -30.80 -13.16 -22.29
N LEU A 161 -31.77 -13.92 -22.85
CA LEU A 161 -31.70 -15.38 -22.98
C LEU A 161 -30.38 -15.83 -23.63
N PRO A 162 -29.95 -15.27 -24.77
CA PRO A 162 -28.71 -15.70 -25.41
C PRO A 162 -27.48 -15.43 -24.55
N LYS A 163 -27.48 -14.33 -23.77
CA LYS A 163 -26.38 -13.96 -22.87
C LYS A 163 -26.33 -14.80 -21.61
N LEU A 164 -27.48 -15.19 -21.06
CA LEU A 164 -27.57 -16.04 -19.88
C LEU A 164 -27.28 -17.50 -20.23
N ILE A 165 -27.86 -18.01 -21.32
CA ILE A 165 -27.69 -19.40 -21.79
C ILE A 165 -26.29 -19.63 -22.39
N GLY A 166 -25.61 -18.58 -22.88
CA GLY A 166 -24.24 -18.66 -23.39
C GLY A 166 -23.14 -18.87 -22.33
N GLY A 167 -23.46 -18.73 -21.04
CA GLY A 167 -22.52 -19.00 -19.94
C GLY A 167 -22.67 -20.43 -19.43
N LYS A 168 -21.57 -21.19 -19.33
CA LYS A 168 -21.52 -22.57 -18.79
C LYS A 168 -22.24 -22.77 -17.43
N ALA A 169 -22.49 -21.70 -16.68
CA ALA A 169 -23.21 -21.71 -15.41
C ALA A 169 -24.74 -21.88 -15.55
N ALA A 170 -25.36 -21.40 -16.64
CA ALA A 170 -26.81 -21.44 -16.79
C ALA A 170 -27.36 -22.86 -17.00
N GLY A 171 -26.59 -23.72 -17.67
CA GLY A 171 -26.95 -25.14 -17.83
C GLY A 171 -27.07 -25.87 -16.48
N VAL A 172 -26.21 -25.53 -15.51
CA VAL A 172 -26.22 -26.16 -14.18
C VAL A 172 -27.40 -25.67 -13.34
N VAL A 173 -27.78 -24.40 -13.45
CA VAL A 173 -28.91 -23.83 -12.69
C VAL A 173 -30.25 -24.33 -13.23
N VAL A 174 -30.41 -24.42 -14.55
CA VAL A 174 -31.62 -24.96 -15.18
C VAL A 174 -31.77 -26.46 -14.92
N ALA A 175 -30.68 -27.23 -14.99
CA ALA A 175 -30.69 -28.65 -14.64
C ALA A 175 -31.09 -28.88 -13.16
N ARG A 176 -30.61 -28.04 -12.23
CA ARG A 176 -30.99 -28.12 -10.81
C ARG A 176 -32.44 -27.70 -10.55
N ALA A 177 -32.96 -26.70 -11.26
CA ALA A 177 -34.35 -26.28 -11.14
C ALA A 177 -35.32 -27.35 -11.68
N LEU A 178 -34.96 -28.04 -12.76
CA LEU A 178 -35.76 -29.13 -13.33
C LEU A 178 -35.70 -30.41 -12.48
N CYS A 179 -34.53 -30.77 -11.93
CA CYS A 179 -34.41 -31.91 -11.02
C CYS A 179 -35.07 -31.69 -9.64
N GLY A 180 -35.47 -30.47 -9.29
CA GLY A 180 -36.20 -30.21 -8.04
C GLY A 180 -37.73 -30.27 -8.19
N LEU A 181 -38.24 -30.47 -9.41
CA LEU A 181 -39.66 -30.46 -9.77
C LEU A 181 -40.19 -31.86 -10.17
N VAL A 182 -39.34 -32.89 -10.09
CA VAL A 182 -39.69 -34.32 -10.21
C VAL A 182 -39.35 -34.98 -8.87
#